data_AF-A0A0Z8G345-F1
#
_entry.id   AF-A0A0Z8G345-F1
#
_cell.length_a   1.000
_cell.length_b   1.000
_cell.length_c   1.000
_cell.angle_alpha   90.00
_cell.angle_beta   90.00
_cell.angle_gamma   90.00
#
_symmetry.space_group_name_H-M   'P 1'
#
loop_
_entity.id
_entity.type
_entity.pdbx_description
1 polymer ?
#
loop_
_entity_poly.entity_id
_entity_poly.type
_entity_poly.pdbx_seq_one_letter_code
_entity_poly.pdbx_strand_id
1 'polypeptide(L)'
;MMTPESVCAERGIDLVYFDGRDTDNKGIYNKKHNLIAVDTYLDEIEKKKTVYHEIGHQSHDPSQYDRRREQYELQADRNMIHYLVKEELALMDDVREFNYVRFMEKYDLKTTVNETMVIEEYNVLVG
;
A
#
# COMPACT_ATOMS: atom_id res chain seq x y z
N MET A 1 9.31 -11.60 8.96
CA MET A 1 8.95 -11.17 7.59
C MET A 1 7.99 -10.02 7.75
N MET A 2 8.23 -8.89 7.09
CA MET A 2 7.34 -7.73 7.14
C MET A 2 6.05 -8.09 6.39
N THR A 3 4.90 -7.91 7.03
CA THR A 3 3.57 -8.08 6.44
C THR A 3 2.70 -6.86 6.75
N PRO A 4 1.61 -6.62 5.99
CA PRO A 4 0.69 -5.53 6.28
C PRO A 4 0.15 -5.56 7.72
N GLU A 5 -0.18 -6.75 8.22
CA GLU A 5 -0.67 -6.96 9.59
C GLU A 5 0.37 -6.55 10.63
N SER A 6 1.65 -6.89 10.41
CA SER A 6 2.73 -6.49 11.31
C SER A 6 2.91 -4.96 11.33
N VAL A 7 2.80 -4.29 10.17
CA VAL A 7 2.91 -2.84 10.07
C VAL A 7 1.71 -2.16 10.74
N CYS A 8 0.51 -2.69 10.58
CA CYS A 8 -0.68 -2.24 11.31
C CYS A 8 -0.47 -2.35 12.83
N ALA A 9 -0.02 -3.52 13.31
CA ALA A 9 0.20 -3.76 14.73
C ALA A 9 1.26 -2.81 15.33
N GLU A 10 2.39 -2.60 14.63
CA GLU A 10 3.44 -1.64 15.03
C GLU A 10 2.91 -0.20 15.13
N ARG A 11 1.93 0.16 14.30
CA ARG A 11 1.30 1.48 14.26
C ARG A 11 0.04 1.59 15.12
N GLY A 12 -0.32 0.54 15.85
CA GLY A 12 -1.52 0.45 16.66
C GLY A 12 -2.82 0.54 15.87
N ILE A 13 -2.79 0.17 14.59
CA ILE A 13 -3.95 0.20 13.69
C ILE A 13 -4.69 -1.13 13.80
N ASP A 14 -5.98 -1.06 14.11
CA ASP A 14 -6.85 -2.24 14.08
C ASP A 14 -7.15 -2.62 12.64
N LEU A 15 -6.83 -3.85 12.24
CA LEU A 15 -7.15 -4.38 10.91
C LEU A 15 -8.35 -5.33 11.02
N VAL A 16 -9.43 -4.99 10.34
CA VAL A 16 -10.65 -5.79 10.29
C VAL A 16 -11.03 -6.13 8.85
N TYR A 17 -11.74 -7.23 8.68
CA TYR A 17 -12.29 -7.64 7.39
C TYR A 17 -13.79 -7.51 7.37
N PHE A 18 -14.35 -7.10 6.24
CA PHE A 18 -15.79 -6.95 6.05
C PHE A 18 -16.24 -7.62 4.74
N ASP A 19 -17.55 -7.88 4.63
CA ASP A 19 -18.15 -8.38 3.39
C ASP A 19 -18.28 -7.22 2.39
N GLY A 20 -17.37 -7.17 1.42
CA GLY A 20 -17.30 -6.09 0.45
C GLY A 20 -18.04 -6.34 -0.88
N ARG A 21 -18.75 -7.45 -1.04
CA ARG A 21 -19.31 -7.86 -2.35
C ARG A 21 -20.29 -6.87 -2.98
N ASP A 22 -20.94 -6.06 -2.15
CA ASP A 22 -21.93 -5.05 -2.57
C ASP A 22 -21.39 -3.60 -2.44
N THR A 23 -20.07 -3.41 -2.32
CA THR A 23 -19.44 -2.08 -2.29
C THR A 23 -18.41 -1.93 -3.39
N ASP A 24 -18.23 -0.69 -3.86
CA ASP A 24 -17.17 -0.32 -4.79
C ASP A 24 -15.81 -0.13 -4.09
N ASN A 25 -15.78 -0.13 -2.75
CA ASN A 25 -14.58 0.14 -1.96
C ASN A 25 -13.89 -1.14 -1.49
N LYS A 26 -12.63 -1.32 -1.90
CA LYS A 26 -11.75 -2.44 -1.49
C LYS A 26 -11.26 -2.33 -0.04
N GLY A 27 -11.13 -1.10 0.46
CA GLY A 27 -10.74 -0.83 1.83
C GLY A 27 -11.05 0.60 2.24
N ILE A 28 -10.86 0.89 3.53
CA ILE A 28 -10.99 2.23 4.09
C ILE A 28 -10.18 2.37 5.38
N TYR A 29 -9.44 3.47 5.48
CA TYR A 29 -8.85 3.93 6.73
C TYR A 29 -9.79 4.89 7.50
N ASN A 30 -10.18 4.49 8.70
CA ASN A 30 -10.93 5.32 9.64
C ASN A 30 -10.00 5.97 10.66
N LYS A 31 -9.59 7.21 10.39
CA LYS A 31 -8.69 7.98 11.26
C LYS A 31 -9.19 8.16 12.69
N LYS A 32 -10.50 8.33 12.90
CA LYS A 32 -11.08 8.54 14.24
C LYS A 32 -10.90 7.32 15.14
N HIS A 33 -10.92 6.13 14.55
CA HIS A 33 -10.83 4.86 15.25
C HIS A 33 -9.47 4.16 15.07
N ASN A 34 -8.54 4.77 14.33
CA ASN A 34 -7.26 4.18 13.93
C ASN A 34 -7.44 2.74 13.41
N LEU A 35 -8.37 2.57 12.47
CA LEU A 35 -8.81 1.26 12.00
C LEU A 35 -8.76 1.22 10.47
N ILE A 36 -8.29 0.10 9.93
CA ILE A 36 -8.40 -0.24 8.51
C ILE A 36 -9.42 -1.36 8.38
N ALA A 37 -10.41 -1.16 7.51
CA ALA A 37 -11.32 -2.22 7.09
C ALA A 37 -10.98 -2.62 5.65
N VAL A 38 -10.83 -3.92 5.37
CA VAL A 38 -10.53 -4.45 4.03
C VAL A 38 -11.56 -5.48 3.62
N ASP A 39 -11.93 -5.49 2.34
CA ASP A 39 -12.83 -6.50 1.80
C ASP A 39 -12.20 -7.90 1.90
N THR A 40 -12.94 -8.81 2.54
CA THR A 40 -12.51 -10.19 2.77
C THR A 40 -12.36 -11.00 1.47
N TYR A 41 -13.01 -10.59 0.39
CA TYR A 41 -13.07 -11.33 -0.88
C TYR A 41 -11.93 -11.00 -1.86
N LEU A 42 -11.10 -10.00 -1.55
CA LEU A 42 -9.89 -9.70 -2.29
C LEU A 42 -8.90 -10.87 -2.24
N ASP A 43 -8.13 -11.06 -3.31
CA ASP A 43 -6.99 -11.99 -3.28
C ASP A 43 -5.85 -11.48 -2.38
N GLU A 44 -4.86 -12.32 -2.10
CA GLU A 44 -3.78 -11.99 -1.17
C GLU A 44 -2.93 -10.78 -1.63
N ILE A 45 -2.74 -10.60 -2.94
CA ILE A 45 -1.99 -9.47 -3.48
C ILE A 45 -2.82 -8.19 -3.34
N GLU A 46 -4.11 -8.25 -3.70
CA GLU A 46 -5.02 -7.12 -3.57
C GLU A 46 -5.21 -6.71 -2.11
N LYS A 47 -5.41 -7.66 -1.18
CA LYS A 47 -5.47 -7.38 0.26
C LYS A 47 -4.23 -6.65 0.73
N LYS A 48 -3.05 -7.17 0.39
CA LYS A 48 -1.77 -6.57 0.76
C LYS A 48 -1.65 -5.13 0.24
N LYS A 49 -1.95 -4.93 -1.05
CA LYS A 49 -1.96 -3.60 -1.69
C LYS A 49 -2.91 -2.64 -0.97
N THR A 50 -4.15 -3.07 -0.74
CA THR A 50 -5.16 -2.26 -0.07
C THR A 50 -4.72 -1.87 1.34
N VAL A 51 -4.25 -2.81 2.17
CA VAL A 51 -3.81 -2.47 3.54
C VAL A 51 -2.67 -1.45 3.53
N TYR A 52 -1.65 -1.64 2.69
CA TYR A 52 -0.55 -0.66 2.63
C TYR A 52 -0.99 0.69 2.07
N HIS A 53 -1.90 0.73 1.11
CA HIS A 53 -2.49 1.97 0.62
C HIS A 53 -3.23 2.69 1.77
N GLU A 54 -4.10 1.99 2.51
CA GLU A 54 -4.84 2.54 3.64
C GLU A 54 -3.93 3.03 4.78
N ILE A 55 -2.82 2.34 5.06
CA ILE A 55 -1.78 2.83 5.99
C ILE A 55 -1.23 4.20 5.56
N GLY A 56 -1.13 4.45 4.26
CA GLY A 56 -0.68 5.73 3.71
C GLY A 56 -1.62 6.89 4.03
N HIS A 57 -2.89 6.62 4.33
CA HIS A 57 -3.85 7.64 4.76
C HIS A 57 -3.71 8.06 6.23
N GLN A 58 -2.87 7.38 7.03
CA GLN A 58 -2.74 7.63 8.46
C GLN A 58 -2.44 9.10 8.80
N SER A 59 -1.54 9.74 8.05
CA SER A 59 -1.14 11.14 8.25
C SER A 59 -2.06 12.17 7.61
N HIS A 60 -2.99 11.78 6.75
CA HIS A 60 -3.83 12.72 6.01
C HIS A 60 -4.90 13.35 6.90
N ASP A 61 -5.24 14.62 6.66
CA ASP A 61 -6.38 15.29 7.29
C ASP A 61 -7.66 15.03 6.48
N PRO A 62 -8.64 14.27 7.03
CA PRO A 62 -9.88 13.97 6.32
C PRO A 62 -10.68 15.20 5.92
N SER A 63 -10.56 16.31 6.68
CA SER A 63 -11.27 17.57 6.37
C SER A 63 -10.78 18.23 5.07
N GLN A 64 -9.59 17.86 4.61
CA GLN A 64 -8.97 18.36 3.39
C GLN A 64 -9.08 17.38 2.22
N TYR A 65 -9.70 16.22 2.42
CA TYR A 65 -9.69 15.14 1.43
C TYR A 65 -10.27 15.60 0.09
N ASP A 66 -11.43 16.25 0.08
CA ASP A 66 -12.07 16.72 -1.16
C ASP A 66 -11.17 17.67 -1.97
N ARG A 67 -10.37 18.51 -1.28
CA ARG A 67 -9.47 19.47 -1.91
C ARG A 67 -8.14 18.85 -2.33
N ARG A 68 -7.65 17.85 -1.59
CA ARG A 68 -6.32 17.24 -1.75
C ARG A 68 -6.37 15.80 -2.24
N ARG A 69 -7.52 15.36 -2.75
CA ARG A 69 -7.78 13.95 -3.08
C ARG A 69 -6.64 13.34 -3.89
N GLU A 70 -6.34 13.89 -5.05
CA GLU A 70 -5.26 13.37 -5.92
C GLU A 70 -3.91 13.32 -5.21
N GLN A 71 -3.57 14.33 -4.42
CA GLN A 71 -2.34 14.33 -3.62
C GLN A 71 -2.32 13.19 -2.61
N TYR A 72 -3.41 13.00 -1.86
CA TYR A 72 -3.51 11.97 -0.82
C TYR A 72 -3.50 10.57 -1.41
N GLU A 73 -4.21 10.33 -2.50
CA GLU A 73 -4.18 9.03 -3.20
C GLU A 73 -2.78 8.72 -3.73
N LEU A 74 -2.07 9.70 -4.30
CA LEU A 74 -0.69 9.50 -4.75
C LEU A 74 0.28 9.22 -3.60
N GLN A 75 0.07 9.84 -2.43
CA GLN A 75 0.86 9.58 -1.23
C GLN A 75 0.58 8.18 -0.66
N ALA A 76 -0.67 7.75 -0.68
CA ALA A 76 -1.09 6.42 -0.28
C ALA A 76 -0.55 5.34 -1.22
N ASP A 77 -0.63 5.55 -2.54
CA ASP A 77 -0.03 4.66 -3.55
C ASP A 77 1.48 4.54 -3.39
N ARG A 78 2.16 5.67 -3.09
CA ARG A 78 3.60 5.65 -2.83
C ARG A 78 3.94 4.85 -1.57
N ASN A 79 3.14 4.99 -0.50
CA ASN A 79 3.31 4.19 0.71
C ASN A 79 3.09 2.69 0.43
N MET A 80 2.07 2.35 -0.37
CA MET A 80 1.85 0.99 -0.84
C MET A 80 3.09 0.45 -1.58
N ILE A 81 3.57 1.17 -2.58
CA ILE A 81 4.73 0.76 -3.38
C ILE A 81 5.98 0.62 -2.51
N HIS A 82 6.23 1.55 -1.57
CA HIS A 82 7.35 1.48 -0.64
C HIS A 82 7.41 0.14 0.10
N TYR A 83 6.30 -0.29 0.70
CA TYR A 83 6.27 -1.54 1.45
C TYR A 83 6.37 -2.77 0.54
N LEU A 84 5.75 -2.75 -0.64
CA LEU A 84 5.88 -3.85 -1.60
C LEU A 84 7.32 -4.01 -2.08
N VAL A 85 8.00 -2.92 -2.44
CA VAL A 85 9.42 -2.95 -2.82
C VAL A 85 10.26 -3.47 -1.66
N LYS A 86 10.05 -2.93 -0.45
CA LYS A 86 10.77 -3.35 0.76
C LYS A 86 10.60 -4.84 1.07
N GLU A 87 9.39 -5.39 0.90
CA GLU A 87 9.15 -6.83 1.05
C GLU A 87 9.90 -7.64 -0.01
N GLU A 88 9.83 -7.28 -1.28
CA GLU A 88 10.54 -8.00 -2.36
C GLU A 88 12.04 -7.99 -2.14
N LEU A 89 12.62 -6.84 -1.80
CA LEU A 89 14.05 -6.72 -1.53
C LEU A 89 14.48 -7.58 -0.34
N ALA A 90 13.64 -7.73 0.69
CA ALA A 90 13.94 -8.57 1.85
C ALA A 90 13.95 -10.09 1.53
N LEU A 91 13.39 -10.49 0.37
CA LEU A 91 13.36 -11.87 -0.11
C LEU A 91 14.48 -12.17 -1.13
N MET A 92 15.23 -11.15 -1.56
CA MET A 92 16.27 -11.27 -2.57
C MET A 92 17.66 -11.51 -1.95
N ASP A 93 18.46 -12.37 -2.58
CA ASP A 93 19.87 -12.56 -2.20
C ASP A 93 20.74 -11.37 -2.63
N ASP A 94 20.48 -10.82 -3.82
CA ASP A 94 21.14 -9.62 -4.36
C ASP A 94 20.10 -8.61 -4.84
N VAL A 95 19.93 -7.53 -4.08
CA VAL A 95 18.99 -6.44 -4.39
C VAL A 95 19.29 -5.77 -5.73
N ARG A 96 20.51 -5.86 -6.26
CA ARG A 96 20.88 -5.29 -7.57
C ARG A 96 20.22 -6.00 -8.75
N GLU A 97 19.69 -7.20 -8.53
CA GLU A 97 18.94 -7.96 -9.54
C GLU A 97 17.45 -7.54 -9.60
N PHE A 98 17.05 -6.54 -8.81
CA PHE A 98 15.66 -6.07 -8.79
C PHE A 98 15.23 -5.59 -10.18
N ASN A 99 14.16 -6.20 -10.69
CA ASN A 99 13.60 -5.88 -12.00
C ASN A 99 12.22 -5.23 -11.82
N TYR A 100 12.16 -3.91 -11.98
CA TYR A 100 10.95 -3.14 -11.76
C TYR A 100 9.81 -3.52 -12.72
N VAL A 101 10.11 -4.00 -13.94
CA VAL A 101 9.09 -4.44 -14.90
C VAL A 101 8.38 -5.69 -14.38
N ARG A 102 9.14 -6.71 -13.96
CA ARG A 102 8.57 -7.93 -13.36
C ARG A 102 7.81 -7.64 -12.07
N PHE A 103 8.33 -6.70 -11.28
CA PHE A 103 7.65 -6.23 -10.07
C PHE A 103 6.28 -5.60 -10.40
N MET A 104 6.23 -4.67 -11.36
CA MET A 104 4.99 -4.02 -11.77
C MET A 104 3.98 -5.01 -12.35
N GLU A 105 4.42 -5.99 -13.14
CA GLU A 105 3.58 -7.08 -13.65
C GLU A 105 2.98 -7.91 -12.51
N LYS A 106 3.81 -8.32 -11.54
CA LYS A 106 3.37 -9.11 -10.37
C LYS A 106 2.29 -8.41 -9.54
N TYR A 107 2.40 -7.10 -9.37
CA TYR A 107 1.48 -6.31 -8.54
C TYR A 107 0.41 -5.57 -9.34
N ASP A 108 0.26 -5.84 -10.64
CA ASP A 108 -0.71 -5.19 -11.53
C ASP A 108 -0.64 -3.65 -11.46
N LEU A 109 0.57 -3.08 -11.47
CA LEU A 109 0.82 -1.63 -11.47
C LEU A 109 0.94 -1.14 -12.92
N LYS A 110 0.07 -0.22 -13.35
CA LYS A 110 -0.15 0.07 -14.78
C LYS A 110 0.24 1.46 -15.24
N THR A 111 0.50 2.39 -14.32
CA THR A 111 0.71 3.80 -14.68
C THR A 111 2.21 4.14 -14.69
N THR A 112 2.57 5.15 -15.49
CA THR A 112 3.92 5.74 -15.49
C THR A 112 4.27 6.38 -14.14
N VAL A 113 3.25 6.82 -13.39
CA VAL A 113 3.41 7.29 -12.01
C VAL A 113 3.84 6.16 -11.08
N ASN A 114 3.22 4.97 -11.20
CA ASN A 114 3.65 3.80 -10.44
C ASN A 114 5.07 3.38 -10.82
N GLU A 115 5.41 3.36 -12.12
CA GLU A 115 6.78 3.08 -12.57
C GLU A 115 7.80 4.00 -11.92
N THR A 116 7.53 5.31 -11.95
CA THR A 116 8.39 6.32 -11.32
C THR A 116 8.54 6.05 -9.82
N MET A 117 7.43 5.81 -9.11
CA MET A 117 7.44 5.50 -7.68
C MET A 117 8.23 4.23 -7.36
N VAL A 118 8.10 3.16 -8.14
CA VAL A 118 8.84 1.90 -7.92
C VAL A 118 10.34 2.15 -8.04
N ILE A 119 10.77 2.85 -9.08
CA ILE A 119 12.19 3.17 -9.30
C ILE A 119 12.73 4.06 -8.17
N GLU A 120 11.98 5.09 -7.78
CA GLU A 120 12.37 5.99 -6.70
C GLU A 120 12.46 5.27 -5.35
N GLU A 121 11.45 4.48 -4.97
CA GLU A 121 11.44 3.73 -3.70
C GLU A 121 12.55 2.66 -3.66
N TYR A 122 12.82 1.99 -4.77
CA TYR A 122 13.98 1.08 -4.88
C TYR A 122 15.29 1.81 -4.57
N ASN A 123 15.52 2.97 -5.20
CA ASN A 123 16.73 3.75 -4.98
C ASN A 123 16.83 4.28 -3.54
N VAL A 124 15.72 4.65 -2.91
CA VAL A 124 15.67 5.08 -1.50
C VAL A 124 15.98 3.94 -0.53
N LEU A 125 15.59 2.71 -0.86
CA LEU A 125 15.79 1.54 0.01
C LEU A 125 17.17 0.88 -0.13
N VAL A 126 17.82 1.03 -1.28
CA VAL A 126 19.14 0.43 -1.57
C VAL A 126 20.30 1.42 -1.46
N GLY A 127 20.03 2.72 -1.61
CA GLY A 127 21.01 3.82 -1.46
C GLY A 127 21.14 4.31 -0.03
#